data_AF-A0AB34IRM3-F1
#
_entry.id   AF-A0AB34IRM3-F1
#
_cell.length_a   1.000
_cell.length_b   1.000
_cell.length_c   1.000
_cell.angle_alpha   90.00
_cell.angle_beta   90.00
_cell.angle_gamma   90.00
#
_symmetry.space_group_name_H-M   'P 1'
#
loop_
_entity.id
_entity.type
_entity.pdbx_description
1 polymer ?
#
loop_
_entity_poly.entity_id
_entity_poly.type
_entity_poly.pdbx_seq_one_letter_code
_entity_poly.pdbx_strand_id
1 'polypeptide(L)'
;MVGVSTPPSAAPSAAEESQMGAPAMPGLEPFDDGFIPSSCCEPGQLLRQPRPASLPPGVTVLQQALEPELARQLYEHTVQLNEPWGAYIRLEDASTLELQSAGAEPEVEALAMRVLQSLLSREAGRLLRDDLDHVHGFSVWAVLGGVGFETAYHVDYAEMYRRETNILRPPIHALTVQVSPIPEDSDAVVGGTLGLHLEGLEHYRRMGYKTRKQPSPPDAPTVDWGTDPGWTYVPYKFNQVTLSCGELPHAADKVKVWPEGLQRVVIGINSMGFIEGPTEMRLPQHSKAFKRMMQMELLAQHLGGPEQLVRKLLEMRKRKQSQQAATMDSQSHSTHQQAKTEHAV
;
A
#
# COMPACT_ATOMS: atom_id res chain seq x y z
N MET A 1 -72.16 -1.94 21.02
CA MET A 1 -70.83 -2.43 20.59
C MET A 1 -70.06 -1.23 20.08
N VAL A 2 -69.17 -0.69 20.89
CA VAL A 2 -68.37 0.51 20.58
C VAL A 2 -66.96 0.01 20.29
N GLY A 3 -66.51 0.19 19.04
CA GLY A 3 -65.17 -0.21 18.60
C GLY A 3 -64.12 0.76 19.12
N VAL A 4 -63.13 0.24 19.81
CA VAL A 4 -61.97 0.99 20.31
C VAL A 4 -60.93 1.07 19.18
N SER A 5 -60.62 2.29 18.75
CA SER A 5 -59.58 2.57 17.76
C SER A 5 -58.23 2.70 18.46
N THR A 6 -57.27 1.84 18.11
CA THR A 6 -55.87 1.92 18.55
C THR A 6 -55.11 3.00 17.78
N PRO A 7 -54.22 3.79 18.43
CA PRO A 7 -53.42 4.79 17.74
C PRO A 7 -52.31 4.13 16.90
N PRO A 8 -51.81 4.80 15.84
CA PRO A 8 -50.68 4.31 15.06
C PRO A 8 -49.39 4.34 15.88
N SER A 9 -48.64 3.24 15.80
CA SER A 9 -47.29 3.09 16.36
C SER A 9 -46.36 4.18 15.81
N ALA A 10 -45.72 4.92 16.70
CA ALA A 10 -44.67 5.86 16.32
C ALA A 10 -43.51 5.11 15.64
N ALA A 11 -43.00 5.67 14.55
CA ALA A 11 -41.76 5.20 13.93
C ALA A 11 -40.58 5.43 14.90
N PRO A 12 -39.63 4.49 14.98
CA PRO A 12 -38.47 4.64 15.85
C PRO A 12 -37.64 5.86 15.43
N SER A 13 -37.11 6.58 16.41
CA SER A 13 -36.29 7.76 16.16
C SER A 13 -34.92 7.35 15.62
N ALA A 14 -34.33 8.17 14.76
CA ALA A 14 -32.99 7.99 14.17
C ALA A 14 -31.82 7.89 15.20
N ALA A 15 -32.12 7.95 16.51
CA ALA A 15 -31.15 7.75 17.57
C ALA A 15 -31.03 6.29 18.06
N GLU A 16 -31.96 5.39 17.67
CA GLU A 16 -31.94 3.97 18.08
C GLU A 16 -31.34 3.02 17.02
N GLU A 17 -31.06 3.50 15.79
CA GLU A 17 -30.36 2.72 14.76
C GLU A 17 -28.83 2.66 14.98
N SER A 18 -28.29 3.39 15.96
CA SER A 18 -26.84 3.41 16.26
C SER A 18 -26.35 2.25 17.15
N GLN A 19 -27.18 1.24 17.42
CA GLN A 19 -26.80 0.03 18.17
C GLN A 19 -27.15 -1.28 17.45
N MET A 20 -27.28 -1.27 16.13
CA MET A 20 -27.09 -2.51 15.38
C MET A 20 -25.58 -2.77 15.31
N GLY A 21 -25.07 -3.52 16.30
CA GLY A 21 -23.71 -4.05 16.28
C GLY A 21 -23.45 -4.66 14.91
N ALA A 22 -22.41 -4.19 14.22
CA ALA A 22 -21.99 -4.74 12.94
C ALA A 22 -21.97 -6.28 13.07
N PRO A 23 -22.56 -7.02 12.13
CA PRO A 23 -22.58 -8.47 12.21
C PRO A 23 -21.15 -8.96 12.42
N ALA A 24 -20.94 -9.75 13.49
CA ALA A 24 -19.63 -10.28 13.81
C ALA A 24 -19.08 -11.00 12.58
N MET A 25 -17.96 -10.51 12.02
CA MET A 25 -17.33 -11.18 10.88
C MET A 25 -16.79 -12.52 11.35
N PRO A 26 -17.29 -13.65 10.82
CA PRO A 26 -16.80 -14.96 11.22
C PRO A 26 -15.30 -15.07 10.96
N GLY A 27 -14.55 -15.64 11.92
CA GLY A 27 -13.10 -15.86 11.77
C GLY A 27 -12.20 -14.72 12.25
N LEU A 28 -12.75 -13.66 12.85
CA LEU A 28 -11.94 -12.67 13.56
C LEU A 28 -11.29 -13.28 14.81
N GLU A 29 -9.97 -13.15 14.94
CA GLU A 29 -9.23 -13.54 16.14
C GLU A 29 -8.48 -12.34 16.74
N PRO A 30 -8.38 -12.23 18.10
CA PRO A 30 -7.54 -11.23 18.74
C PRO A 30 -6.10 -11.34 18.26
N PHE A 31 -5.50 -10.22 17.83
CA PHE A 31 -4.14 -10.21 17.31
C PHE A 31 -3.45 -8.89 17.63
N ASP A 32 -2.53 -8.96 18.57
CA ASP A 32 -1.64 -7.86 18.91
C ASP A 32 -0.29 -8.09 18.22
N ASP A 33 0.14 -7.16 17.38
CA ASP A 33 1.46 -7.10 16.76
C ASP A 33 2.28 -5.89 17.25
N GLY A 34 1.83 -5.22 18.31
CA GLY A 34 2.46 -4.03 18.86
C GLY A 34 2.20 -2.74 18.07
N PHE A 35 1.37 -2.78 17.02
CA PHE A 35 0.95 -1.61 16.26
C PHE A 35 -0.55 -1.34 16.37
N ILE A 36 -0.87 -0.12 16.81
CA ILE A 36 -2.22 0.42 16.85
C ILE A 36 -2.24 1.67 15.95
N PRO A 37 -3.04 1.69 14.88
CA PRO A 37 -3.24 2.89 14.07
C PRO A 37 -3.76 4.05 14.91
N SER A 38 -3.21 5.26 14.73
CA SER A 38 -3.69 6.43 15.46
C SER A 38 -5.15 6.81 15.15
N SER A 39 -5.67 6.35 14.02
CA SER A 39 -7.02 6.59 13.53
C SER A 39 -8.06 5.61 14.07
N CYS A 40 -7.64 4.57 14.80
CA CYS A 40 -8.52 3.54 15.30
C CYS A 40 -8.29 3.30 16.80
N CYS A 41 -9.39 3.13 17.54
CA CYS A 41 -9.34 2.82 18.99
C CYS A 41 -9.73 1.37 19.29
N GLU A 42 -10.09 0.59 18.27
CA GLU A 42 -10.44 -0.82 18.43
C GLU A 42 -9.20 -1.66 18.74
N PRO A 43 -9.35 -2.78 19.49
CA PRO A 43 -8.25 -3.70 19.71
C PRO A 43 -7.79 -4.35 18.40
N GLY A 44 -6.50 -4.72 18.34
CA GLY A 44 -5.94 -5.39 17.17
C GLY A 44 -6.59 -6.75 16.94
N GLN A 45 -7.01 -7.00 15.70
CA GLN A 45 -7.56 -8.28 15.28
C GLN A 45 -6.87 -8.78 14.01
N LEU A 46 -6.99 -10.07 13.74
CA LEU A 46 -6.56 -10.72 12.50
C LEU A 46 -7.78 -11.38 11.86
N LEU A 47 -7.92 -11.16 10.56
CA LEU A 47 -8.89 -11.85 9.72
C LEU A 47 -8.16 -12.52 8.56
N ARG A 48 -7.96 -13.83 8.68
CA ARG A 48 -7.32 -14.64 7.64
C ARG A 48 -8.16 -14.70 6.37
N GLN A 49 -7.52 -15.05 5.26
CA GLN A 49 -8.25 -15.39 4.04
C GLN A 49 -9.09 -16.67 4.29
N PRO A 50 -10.30 -16.78 3.70
CA PRO A 50 -11.23 -17.85 4.04
C PRO A 50 -10.74 -19.25 3.64
N ARG A 51 -9.76 -19.32 2.73
CA ARG A 51 -9.09 -20.55 2.31
C ARG A 51 -7.59 -20.30 2.24
N PRO A 52 -6.75 -21.31 2.53
CA PRO A 52 -5.33 -21.24 2.20
C PRO A 52 -5.14 -21.00 0.70
N ALA A 53 -4.13 -20.22 0.33
CA ALA A 53 -3.76 -20.03 -1.06
C ALA A 53 -3.38 -21.38 -1.71
N SER A 54 -3.74 -21.56 -2.98
CA SER A 54 -3.42 -22.73 -3.80
C SER A 54 -1.93 -22.87 -4.16
N LEU A 55 -1.13 -21.82 -3.88
CA LEU A 55 0.31 -21.83 -4.09
C LEU A 55 1.01 -22.99 -3.34
N PRO A 56 2.10 -23.54 -3.91
CA PRO A 56 2.95 -24.48 -3.18
C PRO A 56 3.39 -23.89 -1.82
N PRO A 57 3.49 -24.71 -0.76
CA PRO A 57 3.99 -24.26 0.52
C PRO A 57 5.36 -23.58 0.40
N GLY A 58 5.50 -22.45 1.08
CA GLY A 58 6.73 -21.66 1.10
C GLY A 58 6.80 -20.61 -0.01
N VAL A 59 7.94 -20.55 -0.69
CA VAL A 59 8.29 -19.48 -1.63
C VAL A 59 8.52 -20.07 -3.01
N THR A 60 7.76 -19.61 -4.00
CA THR A 60 7.97 -19.97 -5.41
C THR A 60 8.72 -18.86 -6.12
N VAL A 61 9.81 -19.20 -6.83
CA VAL A 61 10.61 -18.24 -7.58
C VAL A 61 10.55 -18.58 -9.06
N LEU A 62 10.12 -17.64 -9.89
CA LEU A 62 10.10 -17.77 -11.34
C LEU A 62 11.09 -16.78 -11.96
N GLN A 63 11.96 -17.26 -12.85
CA GLN A 63 12.86 -16.43 -13.63
C GLN A 63 12.17 -15.97 -14.91
N GLN A 64 12.59 -14.82 -15.45
CA GLN A 64 12.05 -14.26 -16.69
C GLN A 64 10.52 -14.10 -16.63
N ALA A 65 10.04 -13.59 -15.49
CA ALA A 65 8.63 -13.50 -15.15
C ALA A 65 7.81 -12.72 -16.18
N LEU A 66 8.38 -11.62 -16.67
CA LEU A 66 7.79 -10.71 -17.66
C LEU A 66 8.51 -10.80 -19.00
N GLU A 67 7.96 -10.18 -20.04
CA GLU A 67 8.76 -9.77 -21.19
C GLU A 67 9.90 -8.87 -20.71
N PRO A 68 11.17 -9.11 -21.12
CA PRO A 68 12.30 -8.28 -20.69
C PRO A 68 12.11 -6.78 -20.94
N GLU A 69 11.44 -6.44 -22.04
CA GLU A 69 11.12 -5.06 -22.40
C GLU A 69 10.12 -4.43 -21.41
N LEU A 70 9.11 -5.18 -20.96
CA LEU A 70 8.17 -4.69 -19.95
C LEU A 70 8.87 -4.48 -18.60
N ALA A 71 9.77 -5.39 -18.22
CA ALA A 71 10.58 -5.24 -17.01
C ALA A 71 11.46 -3.97 -17.06
N ARG A 72 12.08 -3.67 -18.22
CA ARG A 72 12.83 -2.42 -18.40
C ARG A 72 11.95 -1.19 -18.33
N GLN A 73 10.78 -1.21 -18.96
CA GLN A 73 9.83 -0.10 -18.90
C GLN A 73 9.37 0.19 -17.46
N LEU A 74 9.16 -0.84 -16.63
CA LEU A 74 8.86 -0.66 -15.20
C LEU A 74 10.00 0.05 -14.46
N TYR A 75 11.24 -0.39 -14.70
CA TYR A 75 12.41 0.23 -14.11
C TYR A 75 12.53 1.69 -14.54
N GLU A 76 12.54 1.95 -15.84
CA GLU A 76 12.71 3.29 -16.41
C GLU A 76 11.63 4.25 -15.93
N HIS A 77 10.36 3.83 -15.96
CA HIS A 77 9.25 4.64 -15.48
C HIS A 77 9.40 4.99 -14.00
N THR A 78 9.75 4.00 -13.16
CA THR A 78 9.90 4.22 -11.71
C THR A 78 11.08 5.13 -11.39
N VAL A 79 12.21 4.95 -12.07
CA VAL A 79 13.39 5.82 -11.92
C VAL A 79 13.08 7.24 -12.40
N GLN A 80 12.36 7.39 -13.53
CA GLN A 80 11.99 8.69 -14.07
C GLN A 80 11.05 9.45 -13.13
N LEU A 81 10.08 8.77 -12.51
CA LEU A 81 9.23 9.37 -11.48
C LEU A 81 10.04 9.74 -10.23
N ASN A 82 11.08 8.96 -9.91
CA ASN A 82 11.93 9.12 -8.73
C ASN A 82 11.12 9.18 -7.41
N GLU A 83 9.97 8.52 -7.39
CA GLU A 83 9.13 8.34 -6.21
C GLU A 83 8.37 7.01 -6.29
N PRO A 84 7.99 6.42 -5.14
CA PRO A 84 7.05 5.29 -5.14
C PRO A 84 5.72 5.65 -5.78
N TRP A 85 5.14 4.68 -6.48
CA TRP A 85 3.83 4.77 -7.09
C TRP A 85 3.03 3.50 -6.83
N GLY A 86 1.72 3.57 -6.96
CA GLY A 86 0.86 2.40 -6.90
C GLY A 86 -0.50 2.63 -7.52
N ALA A 87 -1.14 1.53 -7.90
CA ALA A 87 -2.42 1.47 -8.55
C ALA A 87 -3.18 0.22 -8.09
N TYR A 88 -4.50 0.28 -8.19
CA TYR A 88 -5.36 -0.87 -7.97
C TYR A 88 -6.05 -1.27 -9.27
N ILE A 89 -5.92 -2.53 -9.65
CA ILE A 89 -6.51 -3.09 -10.85
C ILE A 89 -7.53 -4.15 -10.43
N ARG A 90 -8.80 -3.91 -10.74
CA ARG A 90 -9.91 -4.81 -10.43
C ARG A 90 -9.93 -5.98 -11.40
N LEU A 91 -10.24 -7.17 -10.90
CA LEU A 91 -10.49 -8.36 -11.71
C LEU A 91 -12.01 -8.50 -11.88
N GLU A 92 -12.51 -8.27 -13.10
CA GLU A 92 -13.95 -8.38 -13.38
C GLU A 92 -14.39 -9.82 -13.65
N ASP A 93 -13.53 -10.59 -14.32
CA ASP A 93 -13.80 -11.99 -14.64
C ASP A 93 -12.51 -12.82 -14.55
N ALA A 94 -12.48 -13.73 -13.58
CA ALA A 94 -11.35 -14.63 -13.34
C ALA A 94 -11.12 -15.64 -14.48
N SER A 95 -12.16 -15.99 -15.24
CA SER A 95 -12.08 -16.97 -16.32
C SER A 95 -11.43 -16.40 -17.58
N THR A 96 -11.68 -15.13 -17.87
CA THR A 96 -11.13 -14.40 -19.02
C THR A 96 -9.95 -13.51 -18.65
N LEU A 97 -9.66 -13.35 -17.35
CA LEU A 97 -8.67 -12.42 -16.80
C LEU A 97 -8.95 -10.98 -17.23
N GLU A 98 -10.23 -10.60 -17.26
CA GLU A 98 -10.65 -9.24 -17.59
C GLU A 98 -10.26 -8.29 -16.45
N LEU A 99 -9.42 -7.31 -16.76
CA LEU A 99 -8.89 -6.33 -15.81
C LEU A 99 -9.45 -4.94 -16.07
N GLN A 100 -9.80 -4.23 -15.01
CA GLN A 100 -10.31 -2.86 -15.08
C GLN A 100 -9.55 -1.92 -14.13
N SER A 101 -9.26 -0.70 -14.58
CA SER A 101 -8.73 0.36 -13.74
C SER A 101 -9.76 1.48 -13.48
N ALA A 102 -9.51 2.29 -12.46
CA ALA A 102 -10.39 3.41 -12.09
C ALA A 102 -10.19 4.66 -12.97
N GLY A 103 -9.05 4.79 -13.65
CA GLY A 103 -8.68 5.94 -14.46
C GLY A 103 -8.15 7.13 -13.66
N ALA A 104 -7.77 6.95 -12.39
CA ALA A 104 -7.31 8.03 -11.52
C ALA A 104 -5.86 8.44 -11.83
N GLU A 105 -5.00 7.48 -12.14
CA GLU A 105 -3.62 7.69 -12.60
C GLU A 105 -3.34 6.87 -13.87
N PRO A 106 -3.85 7.29 -15.06
CA PRO A 106 -3.94 6.44 -16.24
C PRO A 106 -2.63 5.81 -16.72
N GLU A 107 -1.52 6.55 -16.67
CA GLU A 107 -0.20 6.03 -17.10
C GLU A 107 0.29 4.89 -16.19
N VAL A 108 0.18 5.08 -14.87
CA VAL A 108 0.59 4.09 -13.86
C VAL A 108 -0.33 2.87 -13.90
N GLU A 109 -1.64 3.11 -14.03
CA GLU A 109 -2.63 2.04 -14.13
C GLU A 109 -2.45 1.21 -15.41
N ALA A 110 -2.20 1.84 -16.55
CA ALA A 110 -1.91 1.13 -17.80
C ALA A 110 -0.66 0.25 -17.68
N LEU A 111 0.38 0.74 -17.01
CA LEU A 111 1.58 -0.04 -16.74
C LEU A 111 1.31 -1.21 -15.79
N ALA A 112 0.56 -0.99 -14.71
CA ALA A 112 0.14 -2.04 -13.77
C ALA A 112 -0.71 -3.13 -14.46
N MET A 113 -1.67 -2.75 -15.32
CA MET A 113 -2.46 -3.68 -16.11
C MET A 113 -1.59 -4.55 -17.02
N ARG A 114 -0.62 -3.96 -17.73
CA ARG A 114 0.30 -4.70 -18.60
C ARG A 114 1.13 -5.72 -17.83
N VAL A 115 1.59 -5.38 -16.62
CA VAL A 115 2.32 -6.32 -15.75
C VAL A 115 1.44 -7.47 -15.31
N LEU A 116 0.22 -7.19 -14.86
CA LEU A 116 -0.72 -8.23 -14.45
C LEU A 116 -1.08 -9.14 -15.63
N GLN A 117 -1.39 -8.58 -16.80
CA GLN A 117 -1.66 -9.36 -18.02
C GLN A 117 -0.48 -10.27 -18.39
N SER A 118 0.75 -9.74 -18.34
CA SER A 118 1.95 -10.53 -18.60
C SER A 118 2.12 -11.67 -17.60
N LEU A 119 2.01 -11.40 -16.29
CA LEU A 119 2.16 -12.44 -15.26
C LEU A 119 1.04 -13.49 -15.32
N LEU A 120 -0.22 -13.05 -15.42
CA LEU A 120 -1.39 -13.93 -15.37
C LEU A 120 -1.56 -14.77 -16.64
N SER A 121 -1.00 -14.34 -17.77
CA SER A 121 -0.95 -15.15 -19.00
C SER A 121 0.17 -16.20 -19.01
N ARG A 122 1.03 -16.22 -17.97
CA ARG A 122 2.21 -17.09 -17.85
C ARG A 122 2.08 -18.06 -16.67
N GLU A 123 3.20 -18.67 -16.29
CA GLU A 123 3.29 -19.65 -15.20
C GLU A 123 2.75 -19.12 -13.87
N ALA A 124 2.94 -17.83 -13.56
CA ALA A 124 2.35 -17.22 -12.37
C ALA A 124 0.81 -17.33 -12.38
N GLY A 125 0.15 -17.00 -13.49
CA GLY A 125 -1.30 -17.17 -13.61
C GLY A 125 -1.77 -18.62 -13.51
N ARG A 126 -0.95 -19.60 -13.95
CA ARG A 126 -1.25 -21.03 -13.75
C ARG A 126 -1.27 -21.40 -12.27
N LEU A 127 -0.31 -20.88 -11.50
CA LEU A 127 -0.18 -21.15 -10.06
C LEU A 127 -1.23 -20.45 -9.21
N LEU A 128 -1.76 -19.31 -9.68
CA LEU A 128 -2.74 -18.51 -8.95
C LEU A 128 -4.20 -18.85 -9.32
N ARG A 129 -4.40 -19.66 -10.36
CA ARG A 129 -5.70 -19.85 -11.06
C ARG A 129 -6.84 -20.21 -10.12
N ASP A 130 -6.61 -21.16 -9.22
CA ASP A 130 -7.67 -21.70 -8.35
C ASP A 130 -8.14 -20.70 -7.28
N ASP A 131 -7.36 -19.64 -7.04
CA ASP A 131 -7.66 -18.60 -6.08
C ASP A 131 -8.33 -17.38 -6.71
N LEU A 132 -8.26 -17.20 -8.04
CA LEU A 132 -8.70 -15.98 -8.72
C LEU A 132 -10.18 -15.65 -8.51
N ASP A 133 -11.04 -16.66 -8.32
CA ASP A 133 -12.47 -16.46 -7.99
C ASP A 133 -12.69 -15.76 -6.64
N HIS A 134 -11.66 -15.69 -5.79
CA HIS A 134 -11.70 -15.02 -4.48
C HIS A 134 -10.97 -13.67 -4.49
N VAL A 135 -10.38 -13.29 -5.62
CA VAL A 135 -9.65 -12.04 -5.79
C VAL A 135 -10.61 -10.96 -6.30
N HIS A 136 -10.77 -9.89 -5.53
CA HIS A 136 -11.46 -8.68 -5.98
C HIS A 136 -10.58 -7.88 -6.96
N GLY A 137 -9.28 -7.87 -6.74
CA GLY A 137 -8.32 -7.18 -7.59
C GLY A 137 -6.93 -7.17 -6.99
N PHE A 138 -6.03 -6.44 -7.64
CA PHE A 138 -4.61 -6.44 -7.34
C PHE A 138 -4.16 -5.02 -6.96
N SER A 139 -3.53 -4.90 -5.80
CA SER A 139 -2.70 -3.72 -5.52
C SER A 139 -1.35 -3.94 -6.18
N VAL A 140 -0.94 -3.02 -7.04
CA VAL A 140 0.34 -3.03 -7.74
C VAL A 140 1.08 -1.77 -7.36
N TRP A 141 2.29 -1.91 -6.84
CA TRP A 141 3.08 -0.78 -6.39
C TRP A 141 4.55 -0.95 -6.73
N ALA A 142 5.26 0.17 -6.80
CA ALA A 142 6.69 0.18 -7.00
C ALA A 142 7.38 1.00 -5.92
N VAL A 143 8.53 0.50 -5.49
CA VAL A 143 9.46 1.22 -4.62
C VAL A 143 10.82 1.27 -5.29
N LEU A 144 11.51 2.39 -5.10
CA LEU A 144 12.89 2.57 -5.50
C LEU A 144 13.79 2.87 -4.30
N GLY A 145 15.05 2.49 -4.40
CA GLY A 145 16.07 2.73 -3.39
C GLY A 145 17.48 2.59 -3.94
N GLY A 146 18.48 2.72 -3.07
CA GLY A 146 19.89 2.53 -3.41
C GLY A 146 20.64 1.97 -2.21
N VAL A 147 21.94 2.26 -2.12
CA VAL A 147 22.75 1.91 -0.94
C VAL A 147 22.12 2.49 0.33
N GLY A 148 22.03 1.67 1.38
CA GLY A 148 21.39 1.99 2.65
C GLY A 148 19.88 1.72 2.69
N PHE A 149 19.25 1.43 1.55
CA PHE A 149 17.83 1.05 1.52
C PHE A 149 17.65 -0.35 2.13
N GLU A 150 16.57 -0.52 2.88
CA GLU A 150 16.14 -1.78 3.47
C GLU A 150 14.61 -1.81 3.52
N THR A 151 14.04 -3.01 3.64
CA THR A 151 12.61 -3.17 3.89
C THR A 151 12.44 -3.73 5.29
N ALA A 152 11.84 -2.94 6.18
CA ALA A 152 11.58 -3.37 7.56
C ALA A 152 10.69 -4.62 7.59
N TYR A 153 10.87 -5.45 8.63
CA TYR A 153 10.08 -6.66 8.84
C TYR A 153 8.57 -6.38 8.94
N HIS A 154 7.74 -7.01 8.11
CA HIS A 154 6.29 -6.85 8.10
C HIS A 154 5.56 -8.01 7.42
N VAL A 155 4.23 -8.00 7.50
CA VAL A 155 3.32 -8.74 6.62
C VAL A 155 2.62 -7.70 5.74
N ASP A 156 2.37 -8.02 4.47
CA ASP A 156 1.58 -7.14 3.61
C ASP A 156 0.12 -7.12 4.06
N TYR A 157 -0.55 -5.98 3.89
CA TYR A 157 -2.00 -5.85 4.10
C TYR A 157 -2.49 -4.55 3.45
N ALA A 158 -3.80 -4.42 3.22
CA ALA A 158 -4.38 -3.16 2.78
C ALA A 158 -4.25 -2.10 3.90
N GLU A 159 -3.30 -1.17 3.76
CA GLU A 159 -2.88 -0.26 4.83
C GLU A 159 -4.06 0.58 5.35
N MET A 160 -4.91 1.08 4.45
CA MET A 160 -6.07 1.88 4.86
C MET A 160 -7.13 1.07 5.58
N TYR A 161 -7.33 -0.18 5.16
CA TYR A 161 -8.26 -1.07 5.87
C TYR A 161 -7.80 -1.31 7.31
N ARG A 162 -6.49 -1.57 7.51
CA ARG A 162 -5.91 -1.69 8.86
C ARG A 162 -6.07 -0.40 9.65
N ARG A 163 -5.85 0.77 9.05
CA ARG A 163 -6.01 2.07 9.73
C ARG A 163 -7.44 2.40 10.14
N GLU A 164 -8.41 1.99 9.34
CA GLU A 164 -9.83 2.26 9.58
C GLU A 164 -10.43 1.30 10.61
N THR A 165 -9.93 0.05 10.68
CA THR A 165 -10.57 -1.03 11.44
C THR A 165 -9.72 -1.66 12.54
N ASN A 166 -8.41 -1.43 12.52
CA ASN A 166 -7.41 -2.18 13.28
C ASN A 166 -7.47 -3.72 13.06
N ILE A 167 -7.97 -4.16 11.91
CA ILE A 167 -7.96 -5.56 11.49
C ILE A 167 -6.78 -5.76 10.53
N LEU A 168 -5.89 -6.69 10.87
CA LEU A 168 -4.84 -7.18 9.98
C LEU A 168 -5.48 -8.21 9.05
N ARG A 169 -5.42 -7.94 7.75
CA ARG A 169 -5.90 -8.85 6.73
C ARG A 169 -4.83 -9.01 5.67
N PRO A 170 -4.01 -10.08 5.76
CA PRO A 170 -3.00 -10.36 4.76
C PRO A 170 -3.65 -10.60 3.39
N PRO A 171 -3.00 -10.24 2.28
CA PRO A 171 -3.51 -10.55 0.95
C PRO A 171 -3.58 -12.07 0.74
N ILE A 172 -4.27 -12.50 -0.32
CA ILE A 172 -4.30 -13.92 -0.68
C ILE A 172 -2.89 -14.36 -1.13
N HIS A 173 -2.27 -13.55 -1.98
CA HIS A 173 -0.91 -13.74 -2.46
C HIS A 173 -0.10 -12.46 -2.32
N ALA A 174 1.19 -12.62 -2.06
CA ALA A 174 2.19 -11.57 -2.13
C ALA A 174 3.23 -11.93 -3.18
N LEU A 175 3.43 -11.02 -4.14
CA LEU A 175 4.37 -11.16 -5.23
C LEU A 175 5.35 -10.00 -5.23
N THR A 176 6.59 -10.28 -5.61
CA THR A 176 7.65 -9.28 -5.72
C THR A 176 8.44 -9.51 -6.99
N VAL A 177 8.36 -8.56 -7.93
CA VAL A 177 9.13 -8.57 -9.19
C VAL A 177 10.32 -7.63 -9.09
N GLN A 178 11.48 -8.13 -9.45
CA GLN A 178 12.74 -7.40 -9.40
C GLN A 178 13.10 -6.90 -10.80
N VAL A 179 13.15 -5.58 -11.00
CA VAL A 179 13.17 -4.98 -12.35
C VAL A 179 14.38 -4.10 -12.66
N SER A 180 15.24 -3.79 -11.69
CA SER A 180 16.55 -3.20 -11.99
C SER A 180 17.39 -4.14 -12.86
N PRO A 181 17.93 -3.65 -14.00
CA PRO A 181 18.63 -4.45 -15.00
C PRO A 181 20.08 -4.72 -14.60
N ILE A 182 20.27 -5.41 -13.48
CA ILE A 182 21.60 -5.80 -12.99
C ILE A 182 22.11 -6.97 -13.84
N PRO A 183 23.36 -6.91 -14.34
CA PRO A 183 23.97 -8.03 -15.05
C PRO A 183 24.02 -9.31 -14.19
N GLU A 184 23.80 -10.49 -14.78
CA GLU A 184 23.75 -11.75 -14.02
C GLU A 184 25.06 -12.11 -13.32
N ASP A 185 26.21 -11.67 -13.89
CA ASP A 185 27.56 -11.96 -13.36
C ASP A 185 28.12 -10.82 -12.49
N SER A 186 27.26 -9.89 -12.05
CA SER A 186 27.68 -8.80 -11.19
C SER A 186 27.78 -9.30 -9.74
N ASP A 187 29.00 -9.58 -9.28
CA ASP A 187 29.36 -9.64 -7.85
C ASP A 187 29.12 -8.29 -7.11
N ALA A 188 28.57 -7.28 -7.80
CA ALA A 188 28.39 -5.92 -7.32
C ALA A 188 27.09 -5.68 -6.53
N VAL A 189 26.34 -6.73 -6.17
CA VAL A 189 25.17 -6.59 -5.26
C VAL A 189 25.45 -7.29 -3.94
N VAL A 190 25.47 -6.52 -2.86
CA VAL A 190 25.62 -7.03 -1.50
C VAL A 190 24.49 -6.47 -0.65
N GLY A 191 23.73 -7.36 0.01
CA GLY A 191 22.51 -6.99 0.74
C GLY A 191 21.32 -6.73 -0.19
N GLY A 192 20.22 -6.21 0.36
CA GLY A 192 18.95 -6.09 -0.38
C GLY A 192 18.26 -7.43 -0.66
N THR A 193 18.70 -8.49 0.02
CA THR A 193 18.19 -9.86 -0.06
C THR A 193 16.80 -9.91 0.54
N LEU A 194 15.83 -10.38 -0.24
CA LEU A 194 14.48 -10.62 0.25
C LEU A 194 14.50 -11.88 1.10
N GLY A 195 13.96 -11.82 2.32
CA GLY A 195 13.77 -12.97 3.19
C GLY A 195 12.30 -13.10 3.58
N LEU A 196 11.77 -14.31 3.55
CA LEU A 196 10.41 -14.65 4.01
C LEU A 196 10.51 -15.73 5.10
N HIS A 197 9.77 -15.58 6.19
CA HIS A 197 9.78 -16.57 7.27
C HIS A 197 8.62 -17.57 7.12
N LEU A 198 8.95 -18.86 7.02
CA LEU A 198 7.99 -19.91 6.65
C LEU A 198 6.99 -20.27 7.77
N GLU A 199 7.27 -19.92 9.03
CA GLU A 199 6.27 -20.03 10.11
C GLU A 199 5.13 -18.99 10.01
N GLY A 200 5.20 -18.06 9.04
CA GLY A 200 4.09 -17.15 8.76
C GLY A 200 3.70 -16.28 9.94
N LEU A 201 2.39 -16.21 10.19
CA LEU A 201 1.79 -15.40 11.25
C LEU A 201 2.23 -15.80 12.67
N GLU A 202 2.71 -17.02 12.89
CA GLU A 202 3.25 -17.41 14.21
C GLU A 202 4.54 -16.69 14.53
N HIS A 203 5.46 -16.59 13.56
CA HIS A 203 6.68 -15.80 13.70
C HIS A 203 6.35 -14.31 13.77
N TYR A 204 5.40 -13.82 12.94
CA TYR A 204 4.93 -12.44 13.01
C TYR A 204 4.33 -12.07 14.38
N ARG A 205 3.58 -12.97 15.01
CA ARG A 205 3.01 -12.76 16.35
C ARG A 205 4.10 -12.55 17.41
N ARG A 206 5.25 -13.23 17.28
CA ARG A 206 6.40 -13.09 18.19
C ARG A 206 7.19 -11.80 17.98
N MET A 207 7.43 -11.43 16.71
CA MET A 207 8.25 -10.27 16.35
C MET A 207 7.47 -8.95 16.40
N GLY A 208 6.20 -8.98 16.00
CA GLY A 208 5.33 -7.81 15.84
C GLY A 208 5.63 -6.98 14.59
N TYR A 209 4.75 -6.02 14.31
CA TYR A 209 4.86 -5.07 13.22
C TYR A 209 6.18 -4.31 13.32
N LYS A 210 7.03 -4.40 12.29
CA LYS A 210 8.36 -3.75 12.28
C LYS A 210 9.16 -4.04 13.55
N THR A 211 9.05 -5.27 14.06
CA THR A 211 9.80 -5.78 15.21
C THR A 211 9.49 -5.09 16.55
N ARG A 212 8.31 -4.46 16.66
CA ARG A 212 7.90 -3.72 17.87
C ARG A 212 7.84 -4.56 19.15
N LYS A 213 7.71 -5.89 19.05
CA LYS A 213 7.73 -6.79 20.21
C LYS A 213 9.12 -7.32 20.53
N GLN A 214 10.02 -7.34 19.56
CA GLN A 214 11.40 -7.81 19.72
C GLN A 214 12.34 -6.93 18.89
N PRO A 215 12.94 -5.90 19.49
CA PRO A 215 13.77 -4.94 18.77
C PRO A 215 14.92 -5.60 18.00
N SER A 216 15.03 -5.29 16.71
CA SER A 216 16.10 -5.81 15.85
C SER A 216 17.46 -5.16 16.11
N PRO A 217 18.57 -5.89 15.84
CA PRO A 217 19.89 -5.29 15.79
C PRO A 217 20.04 -4.31 14.61
N PRO A 218 21.00 -3.37 14.64
CA PRO A 218 21.13 -2.32 13.61
C PRO A 218 21.36 -2.78 12.17
N ASP A 219 21.94 -3.98 11.99
CA ASP A 219 22.38 -4.51 10.71
C ASP A 219 21.59 -5.74 10.25
N ALA A 220 20.50 -6.09 10.94
CA ALA A 220 19.64 -7.20 10.54
C ALA A 220 18.15 -6.85 10.70
N PRO A 221 17.27 -7.28 9.78
CA PRO A 221 15.84 -6.98 9.88
C PRO A 221 15.14 -7.54 11.12
N THR A 222 15.59 -8.67 11.66
CA THR A 222 15.07 -9.33 12.88
C THR A 222 16.22 -9.86 13.73
N VAL A 223 15.93 -10.18 14.99
CA VAL A 223 16.91 -10.75 15.94
C VAL A 223 17.46 -12.12 15.52
N ASP A 224 16.72 -12.82 14.65
CA ASP A 224 17.03 -14.19 14.23
C ASP A 224 17.39 -14.31 12.73
N TRP A 225 17.51 -13.17 12.02
CA TRP A 225 17.87 -13.12 10.62
C TRP A 225 19.25 -13.77 10.37
N GLY A 226 19.27 -14.79 9.51
CA GLY A 226 20.46 -15.57 9.16
C GLY A 226 20.79 -16.68 10.16
N THR A 227 19.99 -16.83 11.22
CA THR A 227 20.21 -17.84 12.27
C THR A 227 19.05 -18.82 12.42
N ASP A 228 17.80 -18.38 12.21
CA ASP A 228 16.65 -19.27 12.20
C ASP A 228 16.51 -19.96 10.83
N PRO A 229 16.45 -21.31 10.77
CA PRO A 229 16.28 -22.05 9.52
C PRO A 229 14.90 -21.85 8.85
N GLY A 230 13.94 -21.22 9.53
CA GLY A 230 12.64 -20.85 8.99
C GLY A 230 12.69 -19.74 7.95
N TRP A 231 13.81 -19.02 7.81
CA TRP A 231 14.00 -18.02 6.77
C TRP A 231 14.32 -18.64 5.40
N THR A 232 13.58 -18.23 4.38
CA THR A 232 13.91 -18.47 2.98
C THR A 232 14.39 -17.19 2.33
N TYR A 233 15.60 -17.21 1.79
CA TYR A 233 16.23 -16.04 1.17
C TYR A 233 16.19 -16.13 -0.35
N VAL A 234 15.81 -15.03 -0.98
CA VAL A 234 15.76 -14.88 -2.43
C VAL A 234 16.70 -13.74 -2.82
N PRO A 235 17.87 -14.05 -3.41
CA PRO A 235 18.82 -13.04 -3.85
C PRO A 235 18.26 -12.24 -5.01
N TYR A 236 18.83 -11.06 -5.23
CA TYR A 236 18.36 -10.21 -6.32
C TYR A 236 18.76 -10.77 -7.69
N LYS A 237 17.81 -10.93 -8.61
CA LYS A 237 18.01 -11.22 -10.03
C LYS A 237 17.01 -10.45 -10.90
N PHE A 238 17.49 -9.83 -11.98
CA PHE A 238 16.63 -9.10 -12.90
C PHE A 238 15.54 -10.00 -13.52
N ASN A 239 14.32 -9.47 -13.60
CA ASN A 239 13.14 -10.13 -14.14
C ASN A 239 12.79 -11.44 -13.42
N GLN A 240 13.11 -11.50 -12.13
CA GLN A 240 12.69 -12.57 -11.23
C GLN A 240 11.43 -12.13 -10.48
N VAL A 241 10.45 -13.04 -10.37
CA VAL A 241 9.32 -12.86 -9.47
C VAL A 241 9.38 -13.89 -8.35
N THR A 242 9.14 -13.42 -7.14
CA THR A 242 8.86 -14.25 -5.97
C THR A 242 7.34 -14.28 -5.76
N LEU A 243 6.76 -15.46 -5.54
CA LEU A 243 5.36 -15.66 -5.20
C LEU A 243 5.26 -16.40 -3.87
N SER A 244 4.33 -15.96 -3.03
CA SER A 244 4.08 -16.56 -1.72
C SER A 244 2.64 -16.35 -1.27
N CYS A 245 2.22 -17.15 -0.28
CA CYS A 245 1.02 -16.83 0.50
C CYS A 245 1.21 -15.48 1.20
N GLY A 246 0.17 -14.63 1.19
CA GLY A 246 0.27 -13.30 1.81
C GLY A 246 0.47 -13.31 3.33
N GLU A 247 0.29 -14.45 3.99
CA GLU A 247 0.54 -14.63 5.43
C GLU A 247 2.03 -14.75 5.80
N LEU A 248 2.95 -14.81 4.83
CA LEU A 248 4.38 -14.90 5.12
C LEU A 248 4.97 -13.52 5.43
N PRO A 249 5.44 -13.28 6.68
CA PRO A 249 6.14 -12.06 6.99
C PRO A 249 7.51 -12.07 6.30
N HIS A 250 7.96 -10.89 5.93
CA HIS A 250 9.15 -10.73 5.13
C HIS A 250 9.86 -9.42 5.43
N ALA A 251 11.11 -9.35 4.99
CA ALA A 251 11.96 -8.18 5.08
C ALA A 251 13.00 -8.20 3.96
N ALA A 252 13.70 -7.09 3.77
CA ALA A 252 14.91 -7.06 2.96
C ALA A 252 16.04 -6.42 3.78
N ASP A 253 17.19 -7.10 3.85
CA ASP A 253 18.35 -6.54 4.53
C ASP A 253 18.90 -5.32 3.78
N LYS A 254 19.72 -4.54 4.50
CA LYS A 254 20.27 -3.29 3.98
C LYS A 254 21.13 -3.53 2.75
N VAL A 255 20.85 -2.80 1.67
CA VAL A 255 21.71 -2.75 0.48
C VAL A 255 23.04 -2.09 0.86
N LYS A 256 24.12 -2.86 0.82
CA LYS A 256 25.49 -2.39 1.15
C LYS A 256 26.25 -1.99 -0.10
N VAL A 257 26.06 -2.73 -1.18
CA VAL A 257 26.69 -2.47 -2.48
C VAL A 257 25.62 -2.58 -3.56
N TRP A 258 25.59 -1.59 -4.45
CA TRP A 258 24.70 -1.54 -5.61
C TRP A 258 25.47 -0.98 -6.81
N PRO A 259 25.21 -1.44 -8.06
CA PRO A 259 25.88 -0.91 -9.24
C PRO A 259 25.71 0.61 -9.40
N GLU A 260 26.80 1.29 -9.72
CA GLU A 260 26.80 2.73 -9.93
C GLU A 260 25.88 3.12 -11.11
N GLY A 261 25.14 4.23 -10.96
CA GLY A 261 24.23 4.74 -11.97
C GLY A 261 22.90 3.98 -12.08
N LEU A 262 22.71 2.90 -11.30
CA LEU A 262 21.43 2.18 -11.21
C LEU A 262 20.75 2.43 -9.87
N GLN A 263 19.41 2.36 -9.87
CA GLN A 263 18.61 2.30 -8.64
C GLN A 263 18.07 0.88 -8.44
N ARG A 264 17.82 0.49 -7.19
CA ARG A 264 17.06 -0.72 -6.86
C ARG A 264 15.58 -0.42 -7.03
N VAL A 265 14.90 -1.14 -7.90
CA VAL A 265 13.47 -1.00 -8.16
C VAL A 265 12.81 -2.36 -8.02
N VAL A 266 11.75 -2.39 -7.24
CA VAL A 266 10.96 -3.57 -6.98
C VAL A 266 9.49 -3.23 -7.18
N ILE A 267 8.79 -4.13 -7.86
CA ILE A 267 7.35 -4.06 -8.07
C ILE A 267 6.70 -5.08 -7.14
N GLY A 268 5.90 -4.61 -6.18
CA GLY A 268 5.07 -5.46 -5.35
C GLY A 268 3.68 -5.62 -5.94
N ILE A 269 3.13 -6.82 -5.83
CA ILE A 269 1.77 -7.14 -6.27
C ILE A 269 1.09 -7.96 -5.19
N ASN A 270 -0.05 -7.49 -4.71
CA ASN A 270 -0.86 -8.17 -3.71
C ASN A 270 -2.25 -8.44 -4.27
N SER A 271 -2.70 -9.70 -4.23
CA SER A 271 -4.07 -10.05 -4.58
C SER A 271 -4.98 -9.85 -3.37
N MET A 272 -5.93 -8.93 -3.50
CA MET A 272 -6.83 -8.52 -2.44
C MET A 272 -8.17 -9.22 -2.60
N GLY A 273 -8.71 -9.73 -1.50
CA GLY A 273 -10.06 -10.28 -1.42
C GLY A 273 -11.14 -9.21 -1.37
N PHE A 274 -12.40 -9.66 -1.36
CA PHE A 274 -13.58 -8.80 -1.44
C PHE A 274 -13.87 -7.95 -0.19
N ILE A 275 -13.17 -8.18 0.93
CA ILE A 275 -13.36 -7.41 2.17
C ILE A 275 -12.48 -6.15 2.15
N GLU A 276 -11.19 -6.34 1.91
CA GLU A 276 -10.17 -5.31 1.93
C GLU A 276 -9.99 -4.61 0.57
N GLY A 277 -10.28 -5.32 -0.53
CA GLY A 277 -10.12 -4.86 -1.90
C GLY A 277 -10.81 -3.53 -2.21
N PRO A 278 -12.08 -3.29 -1.80
CA PRO A 278 -12.73 -2.00 -2.01
C PRO A 278 -12.03 -0.82 -1.33
N THR A 279 -11.44 -1.04 -0.16
CA THR A 279 -10.71 0.01 0.57
C THR A 279 -9.39 0.33 -0.11
N GLU A 280 -8.66 -0.71 -0.52
CA GLU A 280 -7.42 -0.57 -1.28
C GLU A 280 -7.67 0.08 -2.65
N MET A 281 -8.77 -0.26 -3.33
CA MET A 281 -9.16 0.37 -4.60
C MET A 281 -9.42 1.86 -4.47
N ARG A 282 -10.05 2.30 -3.36
CA ARG A 282 -10.34 3.71 -3.09
C ARG A 282 -9.06 4.52 -2.88
N LEU A 283 -8.05 3.93 -2.25
CA LEU A 283 -6.82 4.60 -1.91
C LEU A 283 -5.61 3.66 -2.04
N PRO A 284 -5.19 3.34 -3.27
CA PRO A 284 -4.16 2.33 -3.49
C PRO A 284 -2.86 2.73 -2.82
N GLN A 285 -2.19 1.78 -2.18
CA GLN A 285 -0.91 2.03 -1.52
C GLN A 285 0.07 2.68 -2.50
N HIS A 286 0.84 3.66 -2.02
CA HIS A 286 1.79 4.46 -2.82
C HIS A 286 1.20 5.34 -3.94
N SER A 287 -0.11 5.33 -4.18
CA SER A 287 -0.75 6.31 -5.08
C SER A 287 -0.56 7.76 -4.59
N LYS A 288 -0.74 8.75 -5.47
CA LYS A 288 -0.65 10.16 -5.09
C LYS A 288 -1.68 10.52 -4.02
N ALA A 289 -2.88 9.96 -4.11
CA ALA A 289 -3.94 10.18 -3.12
C ALA A 289 -3.54 9.59 -1.75
N PHE A 290 -3.03 8.36 -1.73
CA PHE A 290 -2.52 7.71 -0.52
C PHE A 290 -1.41 8.53 0.16
N LYS A 291 -0.39 8.93 -0.61
CA LYS A 291 0.73 9.74 -0.09
C LYS A 291 0.25 11.04 0.55
N ARG A 292 -0.71 11.73 -0.08
CA ARG A 292 -1.32 12.95 0.48
C ARG A 292 -2.07 12.66 1.78
N MET A 293 -2.84 11.58 1.85
CA MET A 293 -3.55 11.21 3.08
C MET A 293 -2.57 10.94 4.23
N MET A 294 -1.52 10.13 3.99
CA MET A 294 -0.52 9.81 5.02
C MET A 294 0.21 11.06 5.52
N GLN A 295 0.54 11.99 4.64
CA GLN A 295 1.12 13.28 5.03
C GLN A 295 0.17 14.09 5.91
N MET A 296 -1.13 14.10 5.58
CA MET A 296 -2.15 14.80 6.36
C MET A 296 -2.34 14.17 7.74
N GLU A 297 -2.35 12.84 7.86
CA GLU A 297 -2.39 12.14 9.14
C GLU A 297 -1.17 12.46 10.00
N LEU A 298 0.03 12.41 9.41
CA LEU A 298 1.26 12.75 10.11
C LEU A 298 1.22 14.20 10.63
N LEU A 299 0.77 15.15 9.80
CA LEU A 299 0.61 16.55 10.21
C LEU A 299 -0.44 16.70 11.32
N ALA A 300 -1.56 15.98 11.25
CA ALA A 300 -2.56 15.99 12.31
C ALA A 300 -1.97 15.49 13.63
N GLN A 301 -1.20 14.40 13.62
CA GLN A 301 -0.52 13.88 14.81
C GLN A 301 0.43 14.92 15.42
N HIS A 302 1.27 15.56 14.60
CA HIS A 302 2.20 16.60 15.06
C HIS A 302 1.49 17.83 15.63
N LEU A 303 0.29 18.14 15.12
CA LEU A 303 -0.53 19.25 15.60
C LEU A 303 -1.46 18.84 16.74
N GLY A 304 -1.39 17.62 17.28
CA GLY A 304 -2.25 17.21 18.39
C GLY A 304 -3.71 16.94 17.99
N GLY A 305 -3.96 16.61 16.73
CA GLY A 305 -5.24 16.08 16.24
C GLY A 305 -5.75 16.71 14.93
N PRO A 306 -6.74 16.08 14.29
CA PRO A 306 -7.32 16.54 13.02
C PRO A 306 -7.99 17.91 13.14
N GLU A 307 -8.60 18.24 14.28
CA GLU A 307 -9.23 19.55 14.51
C GLU A 307 -8.21 20.69 14.45
N GLN A 308 -7.02 20.50 15.02
CA GLN A 308 -5.96 21.51 15.03
C GLN A 308 -5.38 21.70 13.62
N LEU A 309 -5.27 20.62 12.85
CA LEU A 309 -4.89 20.69 11.43
C LEU A 309 -5.90 21.51 10.63
N VAL A 310 -7.21 21.26 10.78
CA VAL A 310 -8.26 22.02 10.10
C VAL A 310 -8.18 23.51 10.45
N ARG A 311 -8.04 23.84 11.75
CA ARG A 311 -7.87 25.24 12.17
C ARG A 311 -6.66 25.91 11.50
N LYS A 312 -5.51 25.24 11.51
CA LYS A 312 -4.27 25.76 10.90
C LYS A 312 -4.41 25.96 9.38
N LEU A 313 -5.07 25.03 8.67
CA LEU A 313 -5.33 25.16 7.24
C LEU A 313 -6.26 26.32 6.92
N LEU A 314 -7.31 26.53 7.72
CA LEU A 314 -8.23 27.66 7.58
C LEU A 314 -7.50 28.99 7.82
N GLU A 315 -6.61 29.06 8.82
CA GLU A 315 -5.78 30.24 9.07
C GLU A 315 -4.82 30.53 7.90
N MET A 316 -4.15 29.52 7.37
CA MET A 316 -3.26 29.67 6.20
C MET A 316 -4.04 30.16 4.98
N ARG A 317 -5.24 29.62 4.74
CA ARG A 317 -6.11 30.05 3.63
C ARG A 317 -6.52 31.52 3.78
N LYS A 318 -6.94 31.94 4.98
CA LYS A 318 -7.28 33.34 5.27
C LYS A 318 -6.09 34.26 5.01
N ARG A 319 -4.89 33.90 5.51
CA ARG A 319 -3.66 34.70 5.28
C ARG A 319 -3.33 34.83 3.78
N LYS A 320 -3.46 33.75 3.01
CA LYS A 320 -3.21 33.77 1.56
C LYS A 320 -4.21 34.67 0.82
N GLN A 321 -5.49 34.62 1.20
CA GLN A 321 -6.52 35.51 0.64
C GLN A 321 -6.25 36.98 0.97
N SER A 322 -5.87 37.29 2.21
CA SER A 322 -5.50 38.66 2.62
C SER A 322 -4.26 39.18 1.88
N GLN A 323 -3.24 38.33 1.68
CA GLN A 323 -2.04 38.69 0.91
C GLN A 323 -2.36 38.94 -0.56
N GLN A 324 -3.21 38.11 -1.17
CA GLN A 324 -3.65 38.31 -2.55
C GLN A 324 -4.45 39.61 -2.72
N ALA A 325 -5.36 39.92 -1.80
CA ALA A 325 -6.12 41.18 -1.80
C ALA A 325 -5.19 42.40 -1.68
N ALA A 326 -4.25 42.38 -0.73
CA ALA A 326 -3.27 43.46 -0.57
C ALA A 326 -2.37 43.65 -1.81
N THR A 327 -2.03 42.56 -2.51
CA THR A 327 -1.23 42.63 -3.74
C THR A 327 -2.03 43.28 -4.87
N MET A 328 -3.33 42.95 -5.01
CA MET A 328 -4.20 43.58 -6.02
C MET A 328 -4.45 45.06 -5.75
N ASP A 329 -4.59 45.47 -4.48
CA ASP A 329 -4.74 46.89 -4.11
C ASP A 329 -3.44 47.70 -4.34
N SER A 330 -2.28 47.09 -4.13
CA SER A 330 -0.99 47.75 -4.44
C SER A 330 -0.75 47.93 -5.95
N GLN A 331 -1.22 46.99 -6.78
CA GLN A 331 -1.15 47.08 -8.24
C GLN A 331 -2.13 48.10 -8.82
N SER A 332 -3.32 48.27 -8.22
CA SER A 332 -4.29 49.30 -8.63
C SER A 332 -3.82 50.72 -8.29
N HIS A 333 -3.08 50.90 -7.19
CA HIS A 333 -2.48 52.19 -6.82
C HIS A 333 -1.25 52.54 -7.68
N SER A 334 -0.44 51.55 -8.08
CA SER A 334 0.70 51.74 -8.98
C SER A 334 0.28 52.16 -10.40
N THR A 335 -0.79 51.57 -10.93
CA THR A 335 -1.32 51.92 -12.27
C THR A 335 -1.93 53.32 -12.29
N HIS A 336 -2.53 53.78 -11.18
CA HIS A 336 -3.01 55.15 -11.05
C HIS A 336 -1.90 56.21 -10.85
N GLN A 337 -0.73 55.84 -10.31
CA GLN A 337 0.41 56.75 -10.25
C GLN A 337 1.16 56.85 -11.58
N GLN A 338 1.32 55.76 -12.34
CA GLN A 338 1.88 55.82 -13.70
C GLN A 338 1.02 56.66 -14.66
N ALA A 339 -0.31 56.52 -14.62
CA ALA A 339 -1.22 57.33 -15.44
C ALA A 339 -1.20 58.84 -15.12
N LYS A 340 -0.75 59.24 -13.93
CA LYS A 340 -0.59 60.67 -13.56
C LYS A 340 0.76 61.25 -13.96
N THR A 341 1.75 60.42 -14.31
CA THR A 341 3.09 60.88 -14.67
C THR A 341 3.24 61.08 -16.18
N GLU A 342 2.43 60.40 -17.01
CA GLU A 342 2.43 60.54 -18.48
C GLU A 342 1.64 61.75 -19.01
N HIS A 343 1.00 62.54 -18.14
CA HIS A 343 0.34 63.81 -18.50
C HIS A 343 1.08 65.06 -18.01
N ALA A 344 2.34 64.91 -17.62
CA ALA A 344 3.22 66.02 -17.26
C ALA A 344 4.55 65.95 -18.05
N VAL A 345 4.47 65.95 -19.38
CA VAL A 345 5.55 66.37 -20.29
C VAL A 345 4.94 67.19 -21.42
#